data_AF-A0A959KV91-F1
#
_entry.id   AF-A0A959KV91-F1
#
_cell.length_a   1.000
_cell.length_b   1.000
_cell.length_c   1.000
_cell.angle_alpha   90.00
_cell.angle_beta   90.00
_cell.angle_gamma   90.00
#
_symmetry.space_group_name_H-M   'P 1'
#
loop_
_entity.id
_entity.type
_entity.pdbx_description
1 polymer ?
#
loop_
_entity_poly.entity_id
_entity_poly.type
_entity_poly.pdbx_seq_one_letter_code
_entity_poly.pdbx_strand_id
1 'polypeptide(L)'
;MNWSVKVAFLMAVLCWPAFIAGQSSIVLDDNVTQRHLILFDGNAHEVSICGFLPGAIYHLTATPVNGQHSFALALAGGGPNDSRELDFQAAKACHTVLLQLQSKGSLEREPVYLTIGRVGDHPVAGPTNTLLPPAITTNAGVPYFQLISDVFIGGNCYNVTGMTGSGNGAAVGSFANGATSIGFPTGVILATGQISNATGPNNTTGVTTDFPGGATDPDLNALSSATVQ
;
A
#
# COMPACT_ATOMS: atom_id res chain seq x y z
N MET A 1 1.31 12.28 71.72
CA MET A 1 2.03 12.60 70.47
C MET A 1 2.14 11.33 69.63
N ASN A 2 1.55 11.40 68.45
CA ASN A 2 1.69 10.57 67.24
C ASN A 2 1.75 9.03 67.31
N TRP A 3 0.70 8.42 66.73
CA TRP A 3 0.70 7.11 66.09
C TRP A 3 1.68 7.05 64.91
N SER A 4 2.27 5.87 64.68
CA SER A 4 2.84 5.53 63.38
C SER A 4 2.37 4.14 62.99
N VAL A 5 1.32 4.11 62.17
CA VAL A 5 0.83 2.92 61.47
C VAL A 5 1.80 2.67 60.31
N LYS A 6 2.49 1.53 60.32
CA LYS A 6 3.28 1.08 59.18
C LYS A 6 2.32 0.55 58.11
N VAL A 7 2.02 1.38 57.12
CA VAL A 7 1.35 0.95 55.88
C VAL A 7 2.40 0.24 55.03
N ALA A 8 2.31 -1.09 54.96
CA ALA A 8 3.04 -1.88 53.98
C ALA A 8 2.34 -1.70 52.63
N PHE A 9 2.95 -0.92 51.73
CA PHE A 9 2.53 -0.82 50.34
C PHE A 9 2.89 -2.12 49.64
N LEU A 10 1.91 -3.02 49.52
CA LEU A 10 1.98 -4.17 48.63
C LEU A 10 1.98 -3.60 47.20
N MET A 11 3.14 -3.59 46.53
CA MET A 11 3.21 -3.34 45.09
C MET A 11 2.44 -4.46 44.40
N ALA A 12 1.20 -4.17 44.02
CA ALA A 12 0.48 -4.93 43.02
C ALA A 12 1.25 -4.75 41.71
N VAL A 13 2.09 -5.74 41.38
CA VAL A 13 2.49 -6.00 40.00
C VAL A 13 1.20 -6.29 39.26
N LEU A 14 0.64 -5.26 38.63
CA LEU A 14 -0.45 -5.41 37.69
C LEU A 14 0.08 -6.30 36.56
N CYS A 15 -0.26 -7.58 36.67
CA CYS A 15 -0.22 -8.52 35.57
C CYS A 15 -1.19 -7.96 34.53
N TRP A 16 -0.69 -7.13 33.63
CA TRP A 16 -1.40 -6.80 32.40
C TRP A 16 -1.75 -8.15 31.77
N PRO A 17 -3.02 -8.41 31.39
CA PRO A 17 -3.32 -9.64 30.70
C PRO A 17 -2.43 -9.64 29.45
N ALA A 18 -1.63 -10.70 29.33
CA ALA A 18 -0.93 -11.00 28.10
C ALA A 18 -2.02 -11.21 27.04
N PHE A 19 -2.32 -10.15 26.30
CA PHE A 19 -3.05 -10.24 25.06
C PHE A 19 -2.19 -11.08 24.14
N ILE A 20 -2.74 -12.22 23.69
CA ILE A 20 -2.15 -12.98 22.60
C ILE A 20 -2.42 -12.13 21.35
N ALA A 21 -1.52 -11.19 21.06
CA ALA A 21 -1.48 -10.51 19.77
C ALA A 21 -1.11 -11.56 18.72
N GLY A 22 -1.86 -11.63 17.62
CA GLY A 22 -1.52 -12.49 16.49
C GLY A 22 -0.18 -12.03 15.91
N GLN A 23 0.91 -12.76 16.18
CA GLN A 23 2.22 -12.38 15.67
C GLN A 23 2.30 -12.67 14.16
N SER A 24 2.29 -11.61 13.35
CA SER A 24 2.62 -11.71 11.93
C SER A 24 4.12 -11.46 11.73
N SER A 25 4.75 -12.20 10.80
CA SER A 25 6.16 -12.00 10.44
C SER A 25 6.28 -11.50 9.01
N ILE A 26 7.04 -10.43 8.81
CA ILE A 26 7.36 -9.83 7.52
C ILE A 26 8.87 -9.97 7.29
N VAL A 27 9.26 -10.38 6.08
CA VAL A 27 10.65 -10.34 5.64
C VAL A 27 10.74 -9.28 4.54
N LEU A 28 11.66 -8.32 4.73
CA LEU A 28 11.95 -7.29 3.75
C LEU A 28 12.89 -7.84 2.68
N ASP A 29 12.62 -7.47 1.44
CA ASP A 29 13.53 -7.64 0.32
C ASP A 29 14.32 -6.33 0.13
N ASP A 30 15.59 -6.46 -0.27
CA ASP A 30 16.48 -5.32 -0.38
C ASP A 30 16.01 -4.28 -1.42
N ASN A 31 16.19 -2.99 -1.07
CA ASN A 31 16.12 -1.80 -1.93
C ASN A 31 14.74 -1.28 -2.39
N VAL A 32 13.66 -1.57 -1.67
CA VAL A 32 12.33 -1.17 -2.12
C VAL A 32 11.40 -0.77 -0.98
N THR A 33 10.59 0.27 -1.17
CA THR A 33 9.40 0.53 -0.35
C THR A 33 8.40 -0.62 -0.50
N GLN A 34 8.16 -1.36 0.59
CA GLN A 34 7.24 -2.49 0.61
C GLN A 34 5.94 -2.14 1.31
N ARG A 35 4.82 -2.70 0.82
CA ARG A 35 3.51 -2.56 1.44
C ARG A 35 2.96 -3.93 1.77
N HIS A 36 2.62 -4.14 3.05
CA HIS A 36 2.12 -5.41 3.57
C HIS A 36 0.70 -5.22 4.11
N LEU A 37 -0.21 -6.11 3.73
CA LEU A 37 -1.56 -6.13 4.28
C LEU A 37 -1.57 -6.93 5.58
N ILE A 38 -2.06 -6.31 6.66
CA ILE A 38 -2.18 -6.91 7.98
C ILE A 38 -3.66 -6.93 8.34
N LEU A 39 -4.13 -8.06 8.87
CA LEU A 39 -5.44 -8.15 9.50
C LEU A 39 -5.25 -7.78 10.98
N PHE A 40 -5.70 -6.58 11.34
CA PHE A 40 -5.58 -6.04 12.68
C PHE A 40 -6.73 -6.53 13.56
N ASP A 41 -6.39 -7.15 14.68
CA ASP A 41 -7.34 -7.68 15.65
C ASP A 41 -7.09 -7.07 17.03
N GLY A 42 -8.17 -6.73 17.74
CA GLY A 42 -8.09 -6.16 19.07
C GLY A 42 -7.84 -4.66 19.06
N ASN A 43 -7.06 -4.17 20.03
CA ASN A 43 -6.69 -2.76 20.17
C ASN A 43 -5.20 -2.52 19.94
N ALA A 44 -4.41 -3.58 19.84
CA ALA A 44 -2.97 -3.56 19.66
C ALA A 44 -2.56 -4.82 18.89
N HIS A 45 -1.59 -4.68 17.99
CA HIS A 45 -1.11 -5.78 17.15
C HIS A 45 0.41 -5.69 16.99
N GLU A 46 1.11 -6.78 17.28
CA GLU A 46 2.56 -6.85 17.13
C GLU A 46 2.96 -7.56 15.84
N VAL A 47 3.94 -6.97 15.14
CA VAL A 47 4.46 -7.45 13.87
C VAL A 47 5.97 -7.59 14.00
N SER A 48 6.49 -8.79 13.74
CA SER A 48 7.93 -9.01 13.66
C SER A 48 8.40 -8.77 12.23
N ILE A 49 9.31 -7.83 12.04
CA ILE A 49 9.81 -7.45 10.72
C ILE A 49 11.31 -7.71 10.69
N CYS A 50 11.76 -8.52 9.74
CA CYS A 50 13.15 -8.90 9.53
C CYS A 50 13.65 -8.44 8.16
N GLY A 51 14.98 -8.36 7.99
CA GLY A 51 15.61 -7.88 6.75
C GLY A 51 16.02 -6.41 6.80
N PHE A 52 15.97 -5.76 7.97
CA PHE A 52 16.51 -4.42 8.11
C PHE A 52 18.05 -4.42 8.01
N LEU A 53 18.62 -3.39 7.40
CA LEU A 53 20.06 -3.16 7.41
C LEU A 53 20.45 -2.39 8.70
N PRO A 54 21.25 -2.97 9.61
CA PRO A 54 21.67 -2.27 10.82
C PRO A 54 22.37 -0.95 10.50
N GLY A 55 21.99 0.11 11.20
CA GLY A 55 22.47 1.48 10.99
C GLY A 55 21.71 2.27 9.93
N ALA A 56 20.88 1.65 9.10
CA ALA A 56 20.00 2.38 8.19
C ALA A 56 18.76 2.93 8.91
N ILE A 57 18.22 4.04 8.40
CA ILE A 57 16.99 4.64 8.89
C ILE A 57 15.83 4.11 8.05
N TYR A 58 14.72 3.78 8.70
CA TYR A 58 13.49 3.31 8.05
C TYR A 58 12.32 4.18 8.47
N HIS A 59 11.39 4.37 7.53
CA HIS A 59 10.13 5.07 7.66
C HIS A 59 8.99 4.08 7.49
N LEU A 60 8.12 4.01 8.48
CA LEU A 60 6.97 3.13 8.52
C LEU A 60 5.68 3.94 8.59
N THR A 61 4.64 3.50 7.89
CA THR A 61 3.31 4.12 7.94
C THR A 61 2.23 3.06 8.03
N ALA A 62 1.23 3.27 8.89
CA ALA A 62 0.05 2.40 9.01
C ALA A 62 -1.20 3.10 8.46
N THR A 63 -1.81 2.53 7.43
CA THR A 63 -2.99 3.11 6.75
C THR A 63 -4.12 2.09 6.68
N PRO A 64 -5.31 2.33 7.30
CA PRO A 64 -6.47 1.47 7.09
C PRO A 64 -6.90 1.48 5.63
N VAL A 65 -7.37 0.34 5.12
CA VAL A 65 -7.93 0.27 3.77
C VAL A 65 -9.15 1.18 3.61
N ASN A 66 -9.98 1.27 4.65
CA ASN A 66 -11.26 2.00 4.61
C ASN A 66 -11.17 3.46 5.09
N GLY A 67 -10.00 3.92 5.55
CA GLY A 67 -9.80 5.29 6.06
C GLY A 67 -10.47 5.61 7.41
N GLN A 68 -11.25 4.68 7.98
CA GLN A 68 -12.11 4.94 9.16
C GLN A 68 -11.35 5.01 10.49
N HIS A 69 -10.14 4.44 10.56
CA HIS A 69 -9.41 4.26 11.81
C HIS A 69 -8.04 4.96 11.83
N SER A 70 -7.47 5.07 13.02
CA SER A 70 -6.17 5.69 13.27
C SER A 70 -5.32 4.74 14.08
N PHE A 71 -4.10 4.51 13.62
CA PHE A 71 -3.15 3.62 14.27
C PHE A 71 -1.89 4.40 14.62
N ALA A 72 -1.39 4.20 15.83
CA ALA A 72 -0.06 4.64 16.24
C ALA A 72 0.96 3.53 15.98
N LEU A 73 2.18 3.90 15.61
CA LEU A 73 3.29 2.98 15.41
C LEU A 73 4.37 3.20 16.47
N ALA A 74 4.86 2.11 17.06
CA ALA A 74 5.99 2.13 17.97
C ALA A 74 6.90 0.91 17.79
N LEU A 75 8.17 1.01 18.17
CA LEU A 75 9.00 -0.18 18.37
C LEU A 75 8.62 -0.83 19.70
N ALA A 76 8.64 -2.16 19.77
CA ALA A 76 8.38 -2.89 21.01
C ALA A 76 9.35 -2.43 22.13
N GLY A 77 8.79 -2.01 23.27
CA GLY A 77 9.53 -1.44 24.39
C GLY A 77 9.83 0.06 24.28
N GLY A 78 9.49 0.70 23.16
CA GLY A 78 9.43 2.16 23.03
C GLY A 78 8.13 2.71 23.62
N GLY A 79 8.16 3.94 24.15
CA GLY A 79 6.95 4.66 24.54
C GLY A 79 6.04 4.90 23.31
N PRO A 80 4.73 5.11 23.51
CA PRO A 80 3.82 5.36 22.40
C PRO A 80 4.24 6.64 21.68
N ASN A 81 4.63 6.51 20.42
CA ASN A 81 4.66 7.66 19.52
C ASN A 81 3.23 7.85 19.04
N ASP A 82 2.59 8.98 19.35
CA ASP A 82 1.21 9.30 18.93
C ASP A 82 1.05 9.51 17.40
N SER A 83 2.05 9.09 16.62
CA SER A 83 2.13 9.27 15.19
C SER A 83 1.70 8.02 14.43
N ARG A 84 1.00 8.22 13.31
CA ARG A 84 0.71 7.18 12.30
C ARG A 84 1.95 6.72 11.52
N GLU A 85 3.07 7.35 11.83
CA GLU A 85 4.34 7.26 11.15
C GLU A 85 5.45 7.00 12.18
N LEU A 86 6.39 6.14 11.83
CA LEU A 86 7.52 5.80 12.67
C LEU A 86 8.81 5.82 11.85
N ASP A 87 9.65 6.80 12.16
CA ASP A 87 11.04 6.83 11.72
C ASP A 87 11.95 6.24 12.80
N PHE A 88 12.80 5.30 12.43
CA PHE A 88 13.80 4.76 13.35
C PHE A 88 15.07 4.27 12.65
N GLN A 89 16.19 4.32 13.36
CA GLN A 89 17.43 3.69 12.92
C GLN A 89 17.44 2.23 13.36
N ALA A 90 17.58 1.30 12.41
CA ALA A 90 17.58 -0.11 12.70
C ALA A 90 18.84 -0.51 13.49
N ALA A 91 18.69 -0.94 14.74
CA ALA A 91 19.82 -1.43 15.54
C ALA A 91 20.25 -2.87 15.18
N LYS A 92 19.34 -3.67 14.63
CA LYS A 92 19.49 -5.08 14.28
C LYS A 92 18.62 -5.43 13.07
N ALA A 93 18.83 -6.62 12.51
CA ALA A 93 18.13 -7.06 11.30
C ALA A 93 16.63 -7.36 11.52
N CYS A 94 16.20 -7.56 12.76
CA CYS A 94 14.81 -7.86 13.09
C CYS A 94 14.31 -6.97 14.24
N HIS A 95 13.19 -6.29 14.01
CA HIS A 95 12.51 -5.47 15.02
C HIS A 95 11.06 -5.89 15.14
N THR A 96 10.51 -5.72 16.35
CA THR A 96 9.07 -5.87 16.57
C THR A 96 8.45 -4.48 16.56
N VAL A 97 7.45 -4.30 15.73
CA VAL A 97 6.67 -3.07 15.60
C VAL A 97 5.29 -3.31 16.19
N LEU A 98 4.85 -2.39 17.04
CA LEU A 98 3.53 -2.35 17.64
C LEU A 98 2.66 -1.40 16.83
N LEU A 99 1.52 -1.90 16.34
CA LEU A 99 0.42 -1.10 15.82
C LEU A 99 -0.60 -0.96 16.95
N GLN A 100 -0.98 0.26 17.30
CA GLN A 100 -1.94 0.54 18.37
C GLN A 100 -3.13 1.31 17.83
N LEU A 101 -4.35 0.85 18.09
CA LEU A 101 -5.56 1.60 17.76
C LEU A 101 -5.65 2.86 18.64
N GLN A 102 -5.81 4.04 18.01
CA GLN A 102 -5.90 5.31 18.74
C GLN A 102 -7.32 5.63 19.24
N SER A 103 -8.35 4.97 18.70
CA SER A 103 -9.71 5.06 19.22
C SER A 103 -9.94 4.09 20.38
N LYS A 104 -10.90 4.41 21.26
CA LYS A 104 -11.38 3.45 22.26
C LYS A 104 -12.05 2.25 21.59
N GLY A 105 -11.85 1.06 22.15
CA GLY A 105 -12.48 -0.18 21.69
C GLY A 105 -11.48 -1.18 21.14
N SER A 106 -12.00 -2.12 20.34
CA SER A 106 -11.25 -3.13 19.61
C SER A 106 -11.83 -3.31 18.23
N LEU A 107 -10.99 -3.62 17.25
CA LEU A 107 -11.40 -4.03 15.92
C LEU A 107 -11.34 -5.55 15.79
N GLU A 108 -12.04 -6.07 14.79
CA GLU A 108 -12.01 -7.48 14.42
C GLU A 108 -11.67 -7.55 12.94
N ARG A 109 -10.47 -8.08 12.66
CA ARG A 109 -9.92 -8.36 11.34
C ARG A 109 -9.91 -7.16 10.40
N GLU A 110 -9.64 -5.97 10.91
CA GLU A 110 -9.57 -4.76 10.08
C GLU A 110 -8.34 -4.80 9.16
N PRO A 111 -8.50 -4.66 7.83
CA PRO A 111 -7.37 -4.63 6.92
C PRO A 111 -6.61 -3.30 7.02
N VAL A 112 -5.32 -3.38 7.35
CA VAL A 112 -4.39 -2.24 7.46
C VAL A 112 -3.18 -2.48 6.58
N TYR A 113 -2.82 -1.49 5.76
CA TYR A 113 -1.55 -1.49 5.04
C TYR A 113 -0.44 -0.95 5.95
N LEU A 114 0.59 -1.77 6.16
CA LEU A 114 1.86 -1.36 6.73
C LEU A 114 2.85 -1.12 5.59
N THR A 115 3.21 0.14 5.37
CA THR A 115 4.22 0.55 4.39
C THR A 115 5.55 0.72 5.10
N ILE A 116 6.62 0.17 4.54
CA ILE A 116 7.97 0.16 5.10
C ILE A 116 8.92 0.62 4.00
N GLY A 117 9.64 1.71 4.21
CA GLY A 117 10.67 2.23 3.30
C GLY A 117 11.95 2.59 4.05
N ARG A 118 13.10 2.52 3.41
CA ARG A 118 14.37 3.00 4.00
C ARG A 118 14.51 4.48 3.69
N VAL A 119 14.78 5.30 4.71
CA VAL A 119 15.07 6.73 4.55
C VAL A 119 16.45 6.88 3.90
N GLY A 120 16.46 7.44 2.70
CA GLY A 120 17.58 7.38 1.75
C GLY A 120 17.18 6.77 0.40
N ASP A 121 16.09 6.01 0.36
CA ASP A 121 15.49 5.47 -0.87
C ASP A 121 14.40 6.40 -1.44
N HIS A 122 14.22 7.59 -0.85
CA HIS A 122 13.35 8.67 -1.36
C HIS A 122 14.18 9.84 -1.91
N PRO A 123 13.81 10.44 -3.07
CA PRO A 123 14.52 11.59 -3.64
C PRO A 123 14.37 12.82 -2.75
N VAL A 124 15.40 13.15 -1.98
CA VAL A 124 15.67 14.56 -1.68
C VAL A 124 16.18 15.14 -3.00
N ALA A 125 15.54 16.20 -3.49
CA ALA A 125 15.95 16.91 -4.69
C ALA A 125 17.43 17.31 -4.61
N GLY A 126 18.29 16.48 -5.20
CA GLY A 126 19.74 16.54 -5.16
C GLY A 126 20.27 15.42 -6.07
N PRO A 127 21.46 15.60 -6.70
CA PRO A 127 21.87 14.78 -7.82
C PRO A 127 22.43 13.43 -7.34
N THR A 128 21.57 12.50 -6.91
CA THR A 128 21.96 11.12 -6.62
C THR A 128 20.85 10.15 -7.00
N ASN A 129 21.14 9.37 -8.04
CA ASN A 129 20.53 8.12 -8.49
C ASN A 129 19.42 7.55 -7.58
N THR A 130 18.16 7.84 -7.91
CA THR A 130 16.96 7.46 -7.16
C THR A 130 16.49 6.06 -7.54
N LEU A 131 16.55 5.12 -6.60
CA LEU A 131 15.82 3.86 -6.71
C LEU A 131 14.33 4.15 -6.54
N LEU A 132 13.62 4.17 -7.65
CA LEU A 132 12.18 4.41 -7.71
C LEU A 132 11.43 3.20 -7.13
N PRO A 133 10.26 3.40 -6.48
CA PRO A 133 9.41 2.29 -6.07
C PRO A 133 9.12 1.37 -7.28
N PRO A 134 8.83 0.07 -7.08
CA PRO A 134 8.74 -0.88 -8.17
C PRO A 134 7.68 -0.43 -9.14
N ALA A 135 8.17 -0.13 -10.34
CA ALA A 135 7.35 0.19 -11.46
C ALA A 135 6.51 -1.02 -11.84
N ILE A 136 5.22 -0.80 -12.08
CA ILE A 136 4.48 -1.78 -12.85
C ILE A 136 5.02 -1.80 -14.27
N THR A 137 4.99 -2.96 -14.90
CA THR A 137 5.25 -3.12 -16.34
C THR A 137 3.95 -3.49 -17.02
N THR A 138 3.64 -2.86 -18.15
CA THR A 138 2.40 -3.15 -18.89
C THR A 138 2.64 -3.96 -20.16
N ASN A 139 1.69 -4.81 -20.52
CA ASN A 139 1.69 -5.59 -21.76
C ASN A 139 0.39 -5.34 -22.53
N ALA A 140 0.50 -4.62 -23.65
CA ALA A 140 -0.62 -4.27 -24.53
C ALA A 140 -0.83 -5.33 -25.62
N GLY A 141 -2.00 -5.29 -26.28
CA GLY A 141 -2.27 -6.18 -27.42
C GLY A 141 -2.56 -7.63 -27.04
N VAL A 142 -2.77 -7.91 -25.75
CA VAL A 142 -3.27 -9.19 -25.27
C VAL A 142 -4.76 -9.33 -25.66
N PRO A 143 -5.18 -10.45 -26.27
CA PRO A 143 -6.58 -10.69 -26.59
C PRO A 143 -7.48 -10.55 -25.36
N TYR A 144 -8.64 -9.88 -25.49
CA TYR A 144 -9.58 -9.65 -24.39
C TYR A 144 -9.97 -10.94 -23.65
N PHE A 145 -10.19 -12.02 -24.39
CA PHE A 145 -10.47 -13.33 -23.80
C PHE A 145 -9.37 -13.76 -22.82
N GLN A 146 -8.10 -13.67 -23.21
CA GLN A 146 -6.96 -14.02 -22.35
C GLN A 146 -6.81 -13.08 -21.15
N LEU A 147 -7.08 -11.78 -21.33
CA LEU A 147 -7.09 -10.84 -20.21
C LEU A 147 -8.10 -11.24 -19.13
N ILE A 148 -9.26 -11.76 -19.53
CA ILE A 148 -10.28 -12.14 -18.56
C ILE A 148 -10.08 -13.57 -18.04
N SER A 149 -9.83 -14.55 -18.91
CA SER A 149 -9.64 -15.94 -18.47
C SER A 149 -8.38 -16.12 -17.62
N ASP A 150 -7.26 -15.54 -18.07
CA ASP A 150 -5.95 -15.88 -17.54
C ASP A 150 -5.47 -14.86 -16.50
N VAL A 151 -5.77 -13.57 -16.72
CA VAL A 151 -5.26 -12.48 -15.87
C VAL A 151 -6.28 -12.05 -14.81
N PHE A 152 -7.57 -11.96 -15.15
CA PHE A 152 -8.60 -11.48 -14.22
C PHE A 152 -9.20 -12.60 -13.36
N ILE A 153 -9.69 -13.67 -14.00
CA ILE A 153 -10.35 -14.80 -13.32
C ILE A 153 -9.31 -15.79 -12.79
N GLY A 154 -8.16 -15.90 -13.46
CA GLY A 154 -7.02 -16.69 -12.98
C GLY A 154 -7.20 -18.20 -13.11
N GLY A 155 -7.75 -18.69 -14.24
CA GLY A 155 -7.74 -20.13 -14.53
C GLY A 155 -8.86 -20.65 -15.44
N ASN A 156 -8.90 -21.99 -15.56
CA ASN A 156 -9.74 -22.72 -16.52
C ASN A 156 -11.12 -23.13 -15.97
N CYS A 157 -11.50 -22.65 -14.79
CA CYS A 157 -12.74 -23.10 -14.11
C CYS A 157 -14.01 -22.45 -14.68
N TYR A 158 -13.88 -21.41 -15.49
CA TYR A 158 -15.01 -20.67 -16.06
C TYR A 158 -14.87 -20.57 -17.57
N ASN A 159 -15.95 -20.86 -18.28
CA ASN A 159 -16.01 -20.67 -19.72
C ASN A 159 -16.38 -19.21 -20.02
N VAL A 160 -15.42 -18.44 -20.52
CA VAL A 160 -15.61 -17.03 -20.88
C VAL A 160 -15.97 -16.95 -22.37
N THR A 161 -17.20 -16.53 -22.69
CA THR A 161 -17.68 -16.41 -24.08
C THR A 161 -18.37 -15.09 -24.33
N GLY A 162 -18.44 -14.64 -25.59
CA GLY A 162 -19.21 -13.45 -25.98
C GLY A 162 -18.52 -12.12 -25.65
N MET A 163 -17.21 -12.13 -25.44
CA MET A 163 -16.48 -10.90 -25.15
C MET A 163 -16.11 -10.15 -26.42
N THR A 164 -16.45 -8.86 -26.44
CA THR A 164 -16.04 -7.92 -27.48
C THR A 164 -15.34 -6.74 -26.84
N GLY A 165 -14.20 -6.35 -27.40
CA GLY A 165 -13.54 -5.11 -27.03
C GLY A 165 -14.06 -3.93 -27.81
N SER A 166 -13.97 -2.75 -27.20
CA SER A 166 -14.17 -1.46 -27.86
C SER A 166 -13.03 -0.53 -27.50
N GLY A 167 -12.69 0.39 -28.41
CA GLY A 167 -11.60 1.36 -28.25
C GLY A 167 -10.26 0.89 -28.82
N ASN A 168 -9.20 1.64 -28.51
CA ASN A 168 -7.86 1.36 -29.01
C ASN A 168 -7.23 0.18 -28.24
N GLY A 169 -6.67 -0.80 -28.95
CA GLY A 169 -6.02 -1.97 -28.33
C GLY A 169 -4.80 -1.65 -27.48
N ALA A 170 -4.17 -0.49 -27.65
CA ALA A 170 -3.08 -0.02 -26.79
C ALA A 170 -3.56 0.58 -25.45
N ALA A 171 -4.87 0.79 -25.31
CA ALA A 171 -5.51 1.28 -24.10
C ALA A 171 -5.91 0.15 -23.13
N VAL A 172 -5.66 -1.10 -23.53
CA VAL A 172 -6.02 -2.30 -22.78
C VAL A 172 -4.84 -3.25 -22.70
N GLY A 173 -4.72 -3.96 -21.58
CA GLY A 173 -3.70 -5.00 -21.45
C GLY A 173 -3.61 -5.55 -20.04
N SER A 174 -2.47 -6.13 -19.72
CA SER A 174 -2.14 -6.57 -18.36
C SER A 174 -1.00 -5.75 -17.77
N PHE A 175 -0.89 -5.76 -16.45
CA PHE A 175 0.28 -5.26 -15.74
C PHE A 175 0.90 -6.38 -14.89
N ALA A 176 2.19 -6.22 -14.58
CA ALA A 176 2.95 -7.02 -13.63
C ALA A 176 3.74 -6.12 -12.66
N ASN A 177 4.34 -6.72 -11.63
CA ASN A 177 5.11 -6.06 -10.58
C ASN A 177 4.29 -5.07 -9.72
N GLY A 178 2.98 -5.28 -9.59
CA GLY A 178 2.10 -4.41 -8.80
C GLY A 178 2.03 -4.73 -7.31
N ALA A 179 2.71 -5.77 -6.81
CA ALA A 179 2.53 -6.24 -5.44
C ALA A 179 2.76 -5.14 -4.39
N THR A 180 3.84 -4.38 -4.55
CA THR A 180 4.22 -3.28 -3.64
C THR A 180 3.46 -1.98 -3.92
N SER A 181 3.07 -1.73 -5.17
CA SER A 181 2.54 -0.43 -5.63
C SER A 181 1.00 -0.41 -5.63
N ILE A 182 0.38 -1.50 -6.09
CA ILE A 182 -1.08 -1.65 -6.26
C ILE A 182 -1.66 -2.64 -5.25
N GLY A 183 -0.86 -3.57 -4.71
CA GLY A 183 -1.27 -4.54 -3.68
C GLY A 183 -1.49 -5.96 -4.21
N PHE A 184 -1.26 -6.19 -5.51
CA PHE A 184 -1.31 -7.52 -6.14
C PHE A 184 -0.33 -7.59 -7.32
N PRO A 185 0.29 -8.76 -7.56
CA PRO A 185 1.45 -8.86 -8.46
C PRO A 185 1.11 -8.58 -9.93
N THR A 186 -0.06 -9.00 -10.39
CA THR A 186 -0.50 -8.91 -11.79
C THR A 186 -1.99 -8.62 -11.88
N GLY A 187 -2.42 -7.96 -12.96
CA GLY A 187 -3.84 -7.71 -13.20
C GLY A 187 -4.11 -7.14 -14.59
N VAL A 188 -5.38 -6.87 -14.88
CA VAL A 188 -5.81 -6.18 -16.12
C VAL A 188 -5.72 -4.68 -15.90
N ILE A 189 -5.25 -3.94 -16.91
CA ILE A 189 -5.23 -2.48 -16.94
C ILE A 189 -6.10 -1.96 -18.10
N LEU A 190 -6.95 -0.98 -17.78
CA LEU A 190 -7.78 -0.24 -18.72
C LEU A 190 -7.43 1.24 -18.59
N ALA A 191 -7.14 1.92 -19.69
CA ALA A 191 -6.83 3.34 -19.72
C ALA A 191 -7.60 4.04 -20.85
N THR A 192 -7.64 5.38 -20.82
CA THR A 192 -8.14 6.20 -21.93
C THR A 192 -7.05 6.52 -22.96
N GLY A 193 -5.78 6.48 -22.54
CA GLY A 193 -4.59 6.60 -23.38
C GLY A 193 -3.82 5.28 -23.49
N GLN A 194 -2.56 5.32 -23.93
CA GLN A 194 -1.73 4.10 -23.98
C GLN A 194 -1.38 3.62 -22.58
N ILE A 195 -1.56 2.32 -22.31
CA ILE A 195 -1.21 1.73 -21.01
C ILE A 195 0.30 1.78 -20.73
N SER A 196 1.13 1.90 -21.77
CA SER A 196 2.58 2.09 -21.62
C SER A 196 2.93 3.34 -20.80
N ASN A 197 2.06 4.34 -20.75
CA ASN A 197 2.25 5.52 -19.90
C ASN A 197 2.16 5.20 -18.40
N ALA A 198 1.55 4.08 -18.03
CA ALA A 198 1.49 3.62 -16.65
C ALA A 198 2.71 2.78 -16.27
N THR A 199 3.54 2.37 -17.24
CA THR A 199 4.80 1.66 -16.96
C THR A 199 5.73 2.62 -16.25
N GLY A 200 6.10 2.26 -15.02
CA GLY A 200 6.97 3.10 -14.23
C GLY A 200 8.44 3.03 -14.69
N PRO A 201 9.29 3.88 -14.09
CA PRO A 201 8.94 4.86 -13.06
C PRO A 201 8.15 6.07 -13.61
N ASN A 202 7.01 6.38 -12.98
CA ASN A 202 6.14 7.50 -13.37
C ASN A 202 6.69 8.83 -12.81
N ASN A 203 7.79 9.32 -13.38
CA ASN A 203 8.51 10.53 -12.94
C ASN A 203 7.96 11.83 -13.56
N THR A 204 6.91 11.74 -14.36
CA THR A 204 6.30 12.85 -15.09
C THR A 204 4.79 12.84 -14.84
N THR A 205 4.25 14.02 -14.56
CA THR A 205 2.81 14.21 -14.34
C THR A 205 2.10 14.55 -15.63
N GLY A 206 0.86 14.11 -15.80
CA GLY A 206 0.03 14.49 -16.96
C GLY A 206 0.45 13.84 -18.28
N VAL A 207 1.18 12.73 -18.23
CA VAL A 207 1.47 11.91 -19.42
C VAL A 207 0.15 11.35 -19.96
N THR A 208 -0.17 11.68 -21.20
CA THR A 208 -1.38 11.23 -21.89
C THR A 208 -1.03 10.75 -23.30
N THR A 209 -1.99 10.11 -23.96
CA THR A 209 -1.88 9.77 -25.37
C THR A 209 -3.15 10.16 -26.09
N ASP A 210 -2.98 10.88 -27.19
CA ASP A 210 -4.05 11.10 -28.15
C ASP A 210 -4.04 9.96 -29.16
N PHE A 211 -5.11 9.16 -29.16
CA PHE A 211 -5.30 8.18 -30.22
C PHE A 211 -5.82 8.87 -31.48
N PRO A 212 -5.27 8.55 -32.66
CA PRO A 212 -5.81 9.06 -33.92
C PRO A 212 -7.23 8.53 -34.11
N GLY A 213 -8.16 9.44 -34.38
CA GLY A 213 -9.58 9.13 -34.52
C GLY A 213 -10.43 10.32 -34.14
N GLY A 214 -10.00 11.51 -34.62
CA GLY A 214 -10.43 12.84 -34.18
C GLY A 214 -11.78 12.83 -33.48
N ALA A 215 -11.80 13.33 -32.24
CA ALA A 215 -13.03 13.49 -31.47
C ALA A 215 -13.94 14.54 -32.14
N THR A 216 -14.51 14.19 -33.28
CA THR A 216 -15.71 14.81 -33.80
C THR A 216 -16.84 14.14 -33.05
N ASP A 217 -17.14 14.67 -31.87
CA ASP A 217 -18.44 14.44 -31.27
C ASP A 217 -19.46 15.09 -32.25
N PRO A 218 -20.31 14.31 -32.93
CA PRO A 218 -21.25 14.86 -33.91
C PRO A 218 -22.25 15.82 -33.28
N ASP A 219 -22.58 15.63 -32.00
CA ASP A 219 -23.47 16.52 -31.25
C ASP A 219 -22.74 17.82 -30.91
N LEU A 220 -21.46 17.74 -30.50
CA LEU A 220 -20.63 18.94 -30.29
C LEU A 220 -20.41 19.72 -31.59
N ASN A 221 -20.20 19.01 -32.70
CA ASN A 221 -20.11 19.63 -34.02
C ASN A 221 -21.42 20.31 -34.41
N ALA A 222 -22.57 19.67 -34.16
CA ALA A 222 -23.88 20.25 -34.41
C ALA A 222 -24.11 21.49 -33.53
N LEU A 223 -23.63 21.47 -32.28
CA LEU A 223 -23.73 22.60 -31.36
C LEU A 223 -22.78 23.75 -31.74
N SER A 224 -21.55 23.45 -32.18
CA SER A 224 -20.55 24.45 -32.57
C SER A 224 -20.79 25.05 -33.96
N SER A 225 -21.63 24.42 -34.77
CA SER A 225 -22.04 24.91 -36.10
C SER A 225 -23.45 25.51 -36.13
N ALA A 226 -24.18 25.47 -35.01
CA ALA A 226 -25.44 26.17 -34.86
C ALA A 226 -25.21 27.67 -34.64
N THR A 227 -25.51 28.48 -35.66
CA THR A 227 -25.65 29.94 -35.49
C THR A 227 -26.86 30.19 -34.59
N VAL A 228 -26.65 30.80 -33.42
CA VAL A 228 -27.75 31.30 -32.59
C VAL A 228 -28.49 32.37 -33.39
N GLN A 229 -29.72 32.09 -33.82
CA GLN A 229 -30.62 33.09 -34.41
C GLN A 229 -31.22 34.00 -33.33
#